data_AF-A0ABD6IDK0-F1
#
_entry.id   AF-A0ABD6IDK0-F1
#
_cell.length_a   1.000
_cell.length_b   1.000
_cell.length_c   1.000
_cell.angle_alpha   90.00
_cell.angle_beta   90.00
_cell.angle_gamma   90.00
#
_symmetry.space_group_name_H-M   'P 1'
#
loop_
_entity.id
_entity.type
_entity.pdbx_description
1 polymer ?
#
loop_
_entity_poly.entity_id
_entity_poly.type
_entity_poly.pdbx_seq_one_letter_code
_entity_poly.pdbx_strand_id
1 'polypeptide(L)'
;MNKKITKIPDGIFSFLLVIIPFLLIFLLLSPEIHVKYDNVTKELVPSISFGVFFSIGFVYWLAITLLSVLFYYLRMTKFSFPFYNSVLALSFWMIMCTYPLTNQGYTWLRVLIIIISILLIIPTLILYKYLSEKRNNKFSKKMNNHKKNYKRKTKS
;
A
#
# COMPACT_ATOMS: atom_id res chain seq x y z
N MET A 1 -10.72 5.60 -31.54
CA MET A 1 -10.97 6.80 -30.71
C MET A 1 -10.67 6.44 -29.25
N ASN A 2 -9.41 6.57 -28.81
CA ASN A 2 -9.02 6.18 -27.45
C ASN A 2 -9.55 7.22 -26.46
N LYS A 3 -10.63 6.89 -25.75
CA LYS A 3 -11.11 7.67 -24.62
C LYS A 3 -9.93 7.86 -23.65
N LYS A 4 -9.51 9.11 -23.45
CA LYS A 4 -8.64 9.51 -22.35
C LYS A 4 -9.35 9.04 -21.08
N ILE A 5 -8.97 7.88 -20.55
CA ILE A 5 -9.35 7.46 -19.21
C ILE A 5 -8.88 8.60 -18.32
N THR A 6 -9.83 9.31 -17.72
CA THR A 6 -9.62 10.39 -16.77
C THR A 6 -8.63 9.86 -15.75
N LYS A 7 -7.41 10.43 -15.72
CA LYS A 7 -6.40 10.09 -14.72
C LYS A 7 -6.95 10.54 -13.38
N ILE A 8 -7.62 9.63 -12.68
CA ILE A 8 -8.03 9.84 -11.30
C ILE A 8 -6.75 10.20 -10.53
N PRO A 9 -6.75 11.24 -9.69
CA PRO A 9 -5.60 11.58 -8.88
C PRO A 9 -5.18 10.35 -8.07
N ASP A 10 -3.90 9.99 -8.16
CA ASP A 10 -3.35 8.79 -7.52
C ASP A 10 -3.75 8.74 -6.02
N GLY A 11 -3.82 9.88 -5.34
CA GLY A 11 -4.27 9.98 -3.94
C GLY A 11 -5.75 9.64 -3.70
N ILE A 12 -6.67 10.06 -4.58
CA ILE A 12 -8.10 9.70 -4.47
C ILE A 12 -8.28 8.21 -4.72
N PHE A 13 -7.54 7.67 -5.68
CA PHE A 13 -7.58 6.25 -5.99
C PHE A 13 -7.00 5.41 -4.83
N SER A 14 -5.91 5.83 -4.20
CA SER A 14 -5.39 5.23 -2.96
C SER A 14 -6.40 5.30 -1.80
N PHE A 15 -7.13 6.40 -1.65
CA PHE A 15 -8.14 6.54 -0.61
C PHE A 15 -9.26 5.50 -0.78
N LEU A 16 -9.78 5.36 -2.00
CA LEU A 16 -10.80 4.37 -2.34
C LEU A 16 -10.29 2.93 -2.16
N LEU A 17 -9.05 2.66 -2.56
CA LEU A 17 -8.51 1.30 -2.57
C LEU A 17 -8.03 0.83 -1.19
N VAL A 18 -7.53 1.74 -0.36
CA VAL A 18 -6.82 1.39 0.88
C VAL A 18 -7.52 1.92 2.13
N ILE A 19 -8.04 3.15 2.11
CA ILE A 19 -8.61 3.74 3.33
C ILE A 19 -10.02 3.21 3.58
N ILE A 20 -10.86 3.13 2.54
CA ILE A 20 -12.24 2.64 2.69
C ILE A 20 -12.28 1.18 3.15
N PRO A 21 -11.58 0.22 2.50
CA PRO A 21 -11.63 -1.17 2.94
C PRO A 21 -11.02 -1.36 4.34
N PHE A 22 -9.97 -0.60 4.68
CA PHE A 22 -9.42 -0.60 6.02
C PHE A 22 -10.44 -0.16 7.07
N LEU A 23 -11.13 0.97 6.86
CA LEU A 23 -12.18 1.45 7.76
C LEU A 23 -13.30 0.43 7.92
N LEU A 24 -13.65 -0.27 6.84
CA LEU A 24 -14.71 -1.28 6.83
C LEU A 24 -14.32 -2.53 7.61
N ILE A 25 -13.09 -3.03 7.43
CA ILE A 25 -12.52 -4.13 8.23
C ILE A 25 -12.45 -3.71 9.70
N PHE A 26 -12.01 -2.48 9.98
CA PHE A 26 -11.93 -1.95 11.33
C PHE A 26 -13.30 -1.84 12.01
N LEU A 27 -14.32 -1.31 11.33
CA LEU A 27 -15.70 -1.26 11.83
C LEU A 27 -16.28 -2.65 12.08
N LEU A 28 -16.03 -3.62 11.20
CA LEU A 28 -16.56 -4.98 11.33
C LEU A 28 -15.86 -5.80 12.43
N LEU A 29 -14.55 -5.61 12.62
CA LEU A 29 -13.73 -6.42 13.52
C LEU A 29 -13.35 -5.70 14.82
N SER A 30 -13.77 -4.44 15.04
CA SER A 30 -13.42 -3.71 16.26
C SER A 30 -14.12 -4.34 17.48
N PRO A 31 -13.36 -4.92 18.45
CA PRO A 31 -13.93 -5.48 19.66
C PRO A 31 -14.69 -4.45 20.52
N GLU A 32 -14.35 -3.17 20.45
CA GLU A 32 -15.07 -2.12 21.21
C GLU A 32 -16.51 -1.92 20.73
N ILE A 33 -16.78 -2.14 19.44
CA ILE A 33 -18.15 -2.06 18.89
C ILE A 33 -18.93 -3.28 19.35
N HIS A 34 -18.32 -4.47 19.27
CA HIS A 34 -18.97 -5.70 19.70
C HIS A 34 -19.26 -5.70 21.21
N VAL A 35 -18.31 -5.30 22.06
CA VAL A 35 -18.52 -5.20 23.53
C VAL A 35 -19.69 -4.28 23.90
N LYS A 36 -19.99 -3.25 23.11
CA LYS A 36 -21.12 -2.32 23.36
C LYS A 36 -22.49 -2.90 22.97
N TYR A 37 -22.51 -3.96 22.16
CA TYR A 37 -23.72 -4.68 21.70
C TYR A 37 -23.86 -6.08 22.35
N ASP A 38 -22.93 -6.49 23.22
CA ASP A 38 -22.74 -7.89 23.62
C ASP A 38 -23.22 -8.24 25.04
N ASN A 39 -24.54 -8.29 25.22
CA ASN A 39 -25.18 -9.18 26.21
C ASN A 39 -25.73 -10.47 25.57
N VAL A 40 -25.58 -10.67 24.25
CA VAL A 40 -26.29 -11.73 23.50
C VAL A 40 -25.38 -12.59 22.59
N THR A 41 -24.12 -12.24 22.35
CA THR A 41 -23.29 -12.83 21.26
C THR A 41 -21.94 -13.36 21.72
N LYS A 42 -21.83 -13.82 22.97
CA LYS A 42 -20.61 -14.49 23.50
C LYS A 42 -20.24 -15.80 22.80
N GLU A 43 -21.15 -16.40 22.00
CA GLU A 43 -20.88 -17.69 21.34
C GLU A 43 -20.44 -17.58 19.88
N LEU A 44 -20.63 -16.44 19.19
CA LEU A 44 -20.33 -16.33 17.76
C LEU A 44 -19.01 -15.62 17.43
N VAL A 45 -18.46 -14.85 18.36
CA VAL A 45 -17.22 -14.10 18.14
C VAL A 45 -16.13 -14.74 19.00
N PRO A 46 -15.27 -15.62 18.45
CA PRO A 46 -14.12 -16.09 19.20
C PRO A 46 -13.34 -14.85 19.61
N SER A 47 -13.02 -14.74 20.89
CA SER A 47 -12.13 -13.73 21.47
C SER A 47 -11.00 -13.45 20.48
N ILE A 48 -11.12 -12.33 19.75
CA ILE A 48 -10.39 -12.12 18.50
C ILE A 48 -8.91 -11.99 18.86
N SER A 49 -8.21 -13.12 18.75
CA SER A 49 -6.81 -13.26 19.13
C SER A 49 -5.93 -12.40 18.23
N PHE A 50 -4.77 -11.99 18.75
CA PHE A 50 -3.72 -11.37 17.95
C PHE A 50 -3.47 -12.09 16.62
N GLY A 51 -3.54 -13.42 16.61
CA GLY A 51 -3.38 -14.23 15.39
C GLY A 51 -4.39 -13.89 14.30
N VAL A 52 -5.66 -13.62 14.65
CA VAL A 52 -6.71 -13.31 13.68
C VAL A 52 -6.48 -11.94 13.05
N PHE A 53 -6.19 -10.91 13.85
CA PHE A 53 -5.85 -9.58 13.34
C PHE A 53 -4.58 -9.59 12.49
N PHE A 54 -3.57 -10.35 12.91
CA PHE A 54 -2.33 -10.51 12.16
C PHE A 54 -2.58 -11.15 10.79
N SER A 55 -3.32 -12.27 10.75
CA SER A 55 -3.63 -12.97 9.51
C SER A 55 -4.49 -12.15 8.56
N ILE A 56 -5.58 -11.55 9.05
CA ILE A 56 -6.49 -10.72 8.23
C ILE A 56 -5.74 -9.51 7.68
N GLY A 57 -4.99 -8.80 8.53
CA GLY A 57 -4.24 -7.64 8.11
C GLY A 57 -3.08 -7.98 7.16
N PHE A 58 -2.45 -9.15 7.29
CA PHE A 58 -1.41 -9.61 6.36
C PHE A 58 -1.99 -9.96 4.98
N VAL A 59 -3.13 -10.66 4.95
CA VAL A 59 -3.86 -10.94 3.70
C VAL A 59 -4.32 -9.64 3.05
N TYR A 60 -4.81 -8.70 3.85
CA TYR A 60 -5.18 -7.36 3.39
C TYR A 60 -4.00 -6.62 2.76
N TRP A 61 -2.85 -6.60 3.44
CA TRP A 61 -1.64 -5.98 2.92
C TRP A 61 -1.20 -6.60 1.59
N LEU A 62 -1.13 -7.93 1.50
CA LEU A 62 -0.81 -8.64 0.26
C LEU A 62 -1.79 -8.32 -0.87
N ALA A 63 -3.09 -8.33 -0.59
CA ALA A 63 -4.12 -8.03 -1.57
C ALA A 63 -3.95 -6.62 -2.14
N ILE A 64 -3.75 -5.61 -1.29
CA ILE A 64 -3.54 -4.22 -1.72
C ILE A 64 -2.25 -4.06 -2.51
N THR A 65 -1.15 -4.69 -2.09
CA THR A 65 0.12 -4.63 -2.81
C THR A 65 -0.03 -5.26 -4.21
N LEU A 66 -0.60 -6.45 -4.31
CA LEU A 66 -0.82 -7.14 -5.59
C LEU A 66 -1.75 -6.33 -6.51
N LEU A 67 -2.84 -5.81 -5.98
CA LEU A 67 -3.81 -5.02 -6.74
C LEU A 67 -3.17 -3.69 -7.22
N SER A 68 -2.32 -3.08 -6.40
CA SER A 68 -1.60 -1.86 -6.79
C SER A 68 -0.56 -2.13 -7.89
N VAL A 69 0.11 -3.28 -7.87
CA VAL A 69 1.01 -3.71 -8.96
C VAL A 69 0.21 -4.01 -10.23
N LEU A 70 -0.95 -4.67 -10.11
CA LEU A 70 -1.84 -4.95 -11.23
C LEU A 70 -2.31 -3.66 -11.92
N PHE A 71 -2.75 -2.66 -11.15
CA PHE A 71 -3.14 -1.37 -11.70
C PHE A 71 -2.00 -0.60 -12.36
N TYR A 72 -0.78 -0.72 -11.81
CA TYR A 72 0.40 -0.18 -12.47
C TYR A 72 0.67 -0.88 -13.81
N TYR A 73 0.57 -2.21 -13.87
CA TYR A 73 0.78 -2.98 -15.09
C TYR A 73 -0.28 -2.66 -16.17
N LEU A 74 -1.53 -2.45 -15.75
CA LEU A 74 -2.62 -1.98 -16.61
C LEU A 74 -2.50 -0.51 -17.05
N ARG A 75 -1.41 0.19 -16.65
CA ARG A 75 -1.14 1.60 -16.92
C ARG A 75 -2.23 2.56 -16.42
N MET A 76 -3.00 2.14 -15.42
CA MET A 76 -4.02 2.99 -14.79
C MET A 76 -3.40 3.97 -13.80
N THR A 77 -2.28 3.60 -13.17
CA THR A 77 -1.60 4.39 -12.14
C THR A 77 -0.11 4.58 -12.45
N LYS A 78 0.53 5.53 -11.75
CA LYS A 78 1.98 5.78 -11.90
C LYS A 78 2.82 4.73 -11.18
N PHE A 79 4.10 4.63 -11.53
CA PHE A 79 5.04 3.71 -10.88
C PHE A 79 5.21 3.94 -9.38
N SER A 80 4.99 5.17 -8.89
CA SER A 80 5.02 5.48 -7.45
C SER A 80 3.86 4.89 -6.66
N PHE A 81 2.74 4.59 -7.32
CA PHE A 81 1.50 4.13 -6.71
C PHE A 81 1.64 2.81 -5.93
N PRO A 82 2.21 1.72 -6.50
CA PRO A 82 2.38 0.47 -5.76
C PRO A 82 3.27 0.60 -4.52
N PHE A 83 4.30 1.44 -4.57
CA PHE A 83 5.16 1.68 -3.41
C PHE A 83 4.41 2.42 -2.29
N TYR A 84 3.74 3.52 -2.64
CA TYR A 84 2.99 4.31 -1.68
C TYR A 84 1.87 3.50 -1.01
N ASN A 85 1.07 2.78 -1.80
CA ASN A 85 -0.02 1.97 -1.25
C ASN A 85 0.46 0.78 -0.43
N SER A 86 1.56 0.15 -0.81
CA SER A 86 2.11 -0.96 -0.02
C SER A 86 2.58 -0.50 1.36
N VAL A 87 3.20 0.68 1.44
CA VAL A 87 3.60 1.28 2.72
C VAL A 87 2.38 1.65 3.55
N LEU A 88 1.37 2.29 2.96
CA LEU A 88 0.12 2.59 3.65
C LEU A 88 -0.58 1.32 4.17
N ALA A 89 -0.71 0.29 3.34
CA ALA A 89 -1.34 -0.96 3.74
C ALA A 89 -0.55 -1.68 4.85
N LEU A 90 0.79 -1.63 4.80
CA LEU A 90 1.66 -2.16 5.86
C LEU A 90 1.48 -1.40 7.17
N SER A 91 1.35 -0.08 7.09
CA SER A 91 1.08 0.79 8.23
C SER A 91 -0.24 0.42 8.90
N PHE A 92 -1.28 0.24 8.11
CA PHE A 92 -2.60 -0.18 8.58
C PHE A 92 -2.60 -1.59 9.18
N TRP A 93 -1.86 -2.52 8.58
CA TRP A 93 -1.66 -3.85 9.15
C TRP A 93 -1.00 -3.79 10.54
N MET A 94 0.06 -3.00 10.69
CA MET A 94 0.73 -2.80 11.97
C MET A 94 -0.23 -2.20 13.01
N ILE A 95 -1.09 -1.27 12.61
CA ILE A 95 -2.14 -0.72 13.48
C ILE A 95 -3.13 -1.81 13.91
N MET A 96 -3.60 -2.67 12.99
CA MET A 96 -4.49 -3.79 13.34
C MET A 96 -3.86 -4.76 14.33
N CYS A 97 -2.58 -5.07 14.18
CA CYS A 97 -1.86 -5.95 15.11
C CYS A 97 -1.80 -5.40 16.54
N THR A 98 -1.89 -4.08 16.71
CA THR A 98 -1.93 -3.46 18.05
C THR A 98 -3.32 -3.36 18.66
N TYR A 99 -4.37 -3.71 17.91
CA TYR A 99 -5.76 -3.63 18.37
C TYR A 99 -6.12 -4.58 19.53
N PRO A 100 -5.74 -5.88 19.47
CA PRO A 100 -6.04 -6.82 20.55
C PRO A 100 -5.17 -6.63 21.80
N LEU A 101 -4.19 -5.71 21.77
CA LEU A 101 -3.38 -5.33 22.92
C LEU A 101 -4.12 -4.26 23.73
N THR A 102 -4.91 -4.69 24.72
CA THR A 102 -5.84 -3.86 25.52
C THR A 102 -5.19 -2.95 26.57
N ASN A 103 -3.85 -2.97 26.69
CA ASN A 103 -3.15 -2.20 27.71
C ASN A 103 -2.98 -0.73 27.27
N GLN A 104 -3.24 0.24 28.15
CA GLN A 104 -3.20 1.69 27.84
C GLN A 104 -1.85 2.16 27.25
N GLY A 105 -0.76 1.47 27.55
CA GLY A 105 0.57 1.74 26.97
C GLY A 105 0.66 1.53 25.46
N TYR A 106 -0.24 0.73 24.86
CA TYR A 106 -0.24 0.47 23.42
C TYR A 106 -0.93 1.56 22.59
N THR A 107 -1.67 2.48 23.21
CA THR A 107 -2.21 3.67 22.53
C THR A 107 -1.06 4.55 22.01
N TRP A 108 -0.01 4.74 22.81
CA TRP A 108 1.20 5.43 22.37
C TRP A 108 1.93 4.68 21.26
N LEU A 109 1.98 3.34 21.35
CA LEU A 109 2.55 2.51 20.29
C LEU A 109 1.79 2.69 18.96
N ARG A 110 0.45 2.77 18.98
CA ARG A 110 -0.38 3.05 17.79
C ARG A 110 -0.03 4.39 17.16
N VAL A 111 0.05 5.45 17.97
CA VAL A 111 0.42 6.80 17.51
C VAL A 111 1.84 6.81 16.95
N LEU A 112 2.78 6.14 17.62
CA LEU A 112 4.17 6.03 17.19
C LEU A 112 4.28 5.25 15.87
N ILE A 113 3.52 4.18 15.69
CA ILE A 113 3.40 3.44 14.42
C ILE A 113 2.88 4.35 13.32
N ILE A 114 1.84 5.15 13.56
CA ILE A 114 1.31 6.11 12.58
C ILE A 114 2.39 7.14 12.20
N ILE A 115 3.13 7.67 13.17
CA ILE A 115 4.22 8.62 12.91
C ILE A 115 5.33 7.97 12.09
N ILE A 116 5.79 6.76 12.47
CA ILE A 116 6.78 5.99 11.72
C ILE A 116 6.29 5.72 10.29
N SER A 117 5.01 5.40 10.14
CA SER A 117 4.38 5.15 8.84
C SER A 117 4.40 6.38 7.95
N ILE A 118 4.11 7.57 8.49
CA ILE A 118 4.21 8.84 7.77
C ILE A 118 5.69 9.12 7.43
N LEU A 119 6.60 8.90 8.37
CA LEU A 119 8.03 9.07 8.15
C LEU A 119 8.57 8.11 7.08
N LEU A 120 8.04 6.89 6.99
CA LEU A 120 8.39 5.89 5.98
C LEU A 120 7.99 6.31 4.56
N ILE A 121 7.03 7.22 4.38
CA ILE A 121 6.69 7.76 3.05
C ILE A 121 7.90 8.46 2.42
N ILE A 122 8.72 9.16 3.22
CA ILE A 122 9.90 9.91 2.75
C ILE A 122 10.97 9.00 2.13
N PRO A 123 11.52 7.97 2.82
CA PRO A 123 12.48 7.05 2.21
C PRO A 123 11.88 6.31 1.01
N THR A 124 10.56 6.09 0.98
CA THR A 124 9.89 5.48 -0.17
C THR A 124 9.90 6.39 -1.40
N LEU A 125 9.68 7.69 -1.22
CA LEU A 125 9.80 8.70 -2.29
C LEU A 125 11.26 8.84 -2.79
N ILE A 126 12.24 8.76 -1.89
CA ILE A 126 13.66 8.76 -2.25
C ILE A 126 14.01 7.51 -3.07
N LEU A 127 13.56 6.33 -2.62
CA LEU A 127 13.76 5.07 -3.34
C LEU A 127 13.09 5.11 -4.72
N TYR A 128 11.89 5.69 -4.82
CA TYR A 128 11.23 5.93 -6.09
C TYR A 128 12.09 6.78 -7.04
N LYS A 129 12.65 7.90 -6.55
CA LYS A 129 13.52 8.76 -7.36
C LYS A 129 14.73 8.00 -7.88
N TYR A 130 15.39 7.24 -7.00
CA TYR A 130 16.54 6.41 -7.35
C TYR A 130 16.23 5.34 -8.40
N LEU A 131 15.12 4.60 -8.24
CA LEU A 131 14.71 3.56 -9.19
C LEU A 131 14.31 4.15 -10.55
N SER A 132 13.66 5.31 -10.55
CA SER A 132 13.28 6.04 -11.77
C SER A 132 14.52 6.49 -12.56
N GLU A 133 15.51 7.09 -11.89
CA GLU A 133 16.77 7.51 -12.50
C GLU A 133 17.54 6.31 -13.07
N LYS A 134 17.62 5.19 -12.32
CA LYS A 134 18.27 3.96 -12.79
C LYS A 134 17.62 3.39 -14.05
N ARG A 135 16.28 3.44 -14.14
CA ARG A 135 15.54 3.01 -15.33
C ARG A 135 15.83 3.92 -16.53
N ASN A 136 15.78 5.23 -16.34
CA ASN A 136 16.02 6.20 -17.42
C ASN A 136 17.47 6.13 -17.95
N ASN A 137 18.45 5.95 -17.07
CA ASN A 137 19.86 5.77 -17.46
C ASN A 137 20.08 4.49 -18.27
N LYS A 138 19.38 3.40 -17.94
CA LYS A 138 19.43 2.14 -18.70
C LYS A 138 18.83 2.31 -20.10
N PHE A 139 17.71 3.03 -20.21
CA PHE A 139 17.10 3.36 -21.51
C PHE A 139 17.99 4.28 -22.36
N SER A 140 18.56 5.34 -21.77
CA SER A 140 19.46 6.27 -22.45
C SER A 140 20.72 5.58 -23.00
N LYS A 141 21.37 4.71 -22.20
CA LYS A 141 22.51 3.90 -22.67
C LYS A 141 22.13 2.98 -23.84
N LYS A 142 20.98 2.32 -23.77
CA LYS A 142 20.51 1.43 -24.85
C LYS A 142 20.23 2.22 -26.15
N MET A 143 19.66 3.41 -26.04
CA MET A 143 19.35 4.27 -27.20
C MET A 143 20.62 4.86 -27.85
N ASN A 144 21.61 5.27 -27.04
CA ASN A 144 22.91 5.75 -27.55
C ASN A 144 23.72 4.65 -28.25
N ASN A 145 23.69 3.42 -27.73
CA ASN A 145 24.33 2.28 -28.39
C ASN A 145 23.65 1.94 -29.73
N HIS A 146 22.31 2.03 -29.78
CA HIS A 146 21.57 1.80 -31.02
C HIS A 146 21.89 2.87 -32.09
N LYS A 147 22.00 4.15 -31.72
CA LYS A 147 22.43 5.23 -32.62
C LYS A 147 23.86 5.05 -33.13
N LYS A 148 24.80 4.63 -32.26
CA LYS A 148 26.18 4.33 -32.66
C LYS A 148 26.27 3.20 -33.67
N ASN A 149 25.50 2.12 -33.47
CA ASN A 149 25.47 1.00 -34.41
C ASN A 149 24.83 1.37 -35.76
N TYR A 150 23.77 2.19 -35.75
CA TYR A 150 23.17 2.69 -37.00
C TYR A 150 24.18 3.53 -37.82
N LYS A 151 24.89 4.47 -37.18
CA LYS A 151 25.91 5.30 -37.85
C LYS A 151 27.09 4.50 -38.42
N ARG A 152 27.44 3.35 -37.82
CA ARG A 152 28.50 2.46 -38.35
C ARG A 152 28.03 1.70 -39.58
N LYS A 153 26.78 1.25 -39.62
CA LYS A 153 26.20 0.54 -40.77
C LYS A 153 26.02 1.42 -42.01
N THR A 154 25.79 2.72 -41.85
CA THR A 154 25.59 3.65 -42.98
C THR A 154 26.89 4.23 -43.56
N LYS A 155 28.05 3.92 -42.96
CA LYS A 155 29.37 4.38 -43.40
C LYS A 155 30.23 3.27 -44.01
N SER A 156 29.76 2.02 -43.97
CA SER A 156 30.31 0.87 -44.68
C SER A 156 29.53 0.65 -45.96
#